data_AF-A0A7W7I3M4-F1
#
_entry.id   AF-A0A7W7I3M4-F1
#
_cell.length_a   1.000
_cell.length_b   1.000
_cell.length_c   1.000
_cell.angle_alpha   90.00
_cell.angle_beta   90.00
_cell.angle_gamma   90.00
#
_symmetry.space_group_name_H-M   'P 1'
#
loop_
_entity.id
_entity.type
_entity.pdbx_description
1 polymer ?
#
loop_
_entity_poly.entity_id
_entity_poly.type
_entity_poly.pdbx_seq_one_letter_code
_entity_poly.pdbx_strand_id
1 'polypeptide(L)'
;MCNPRRVEVTATRQLDEAWEHEIRRLSLVSATAVGEATVREALDDSIGEPTLEALVGVLERTEGWERDGDAFRYALPDGHVTYHVEDQELEIVVRLSAEVEAEAEAVATAGGRISETLTVTGQGTYYDDGWGDITEDDAARAAQADAQRLLDGGRRERLQAEAAAAEREHDRALTAEAGERARALLDERLRQRSERLRTEALRRLSAAGILARTTFYQALAQALRDTLVAYARANNAEGLTLSESDGVLNIQFELRV
;
A
#
# COMPACT_ATOMS: atom_id res chain seq x y z
N MET A 1 11.40 -67.54 -30.17
CA MET A 1 11.70 -66.40 -29.28
C MET A 1 12.64 -65.50 -30.05
N CYS A 2 12.19 -64.31 -30.44
CA CYS A 2 13.00 -63.31 -31.12
C CYS A 2 13.92 -62.66 -30.07
N ASN A 3 15.24 -62.67 -30.27
CA ASN A 3 16.18 -62.08 -29.31
C ASN A 3 16.67 -60.72 -29.85
N PRO A 4 16.32 -59.60 -29.20
CA PRO A 4 16.79 -58.29 -29.64
C PRO A 4 18.32 -58.18 -29.49
N ARG A 5 18.96 -57.58 -30.49
CA ARG A 5 20.37 -57.22 -30.48
C ARG A 5 20.50 -55.70 -30.35
N ARG A 6 21.53 -55.26 -29.63
CA ARG A 6 21.79 -53.84 -29.39
C ARG A 6 23.05 -53.41 -30.12
N VAL A 7 22.95 -52.28 -30.81
CA VAL A 7 24.09 -51.53 -31.34
C VAL A 7 24.30 -50.32 -30.44
N GLU A 8 25.53 -50.11 -29.99
CA GLU A 8 25.90 -48.95 -29.17
C GLU A 8 26.91 -48.09 -29.93
N VAL A 9 26.65 -46.79 -30.00
CA VAL A 9 27.55 -45.81 -30.62
C VAL A 9 27.98 -44.83 -29.55
N THR A 10 29.27 -44.79 -29.26
CA THR A 10 29.84 -43.77 -28.37
C THR A 10 30.28 -42.57 -29.20
N ALA A 11 29.73 -41.40 -28.91
CA ALA A 11 30.07 -40.15 -29.56
C ALA A 11 30.74 -39.22 -28.55
N THR A 12 31.80 -38.53 -28.99
CA THR A 12 32.53 -37.55 -28.18
C THR A 12 32.62 -36.23 -28.93
N ARG A 13 32.31 -35.12 -28.25
CA ARG A 13 32.39 -33.76 -28.80
C ARG A 13 33.10 -32.83 -27.82
N GLN A 14 34.09 -32.10 -28.31
CA GLN A 14 34.64 -30.96 -27.58
C GLN A 14 33.65 -29.80 -27.66
N LEU A 15 33.22 -29.30 -26.50
CA LEU A 15 32.41 -28.11 -26.34
C LEU A 15 33.35 -26.96 -25.97
N ASP A 16 33.50 -25.98 -26.86
CA ASP A 16 34.29 -24.77 -26.63
C ASP A 16 33.48 -23.55 -27.07
N GLU A 17 32.59 -23.07 -26.21
CA GLU A 17 31.58 -22.07 -26.54
C GLU A 17 31.56 -20.93 -25.52
N ALA A 18 31.50 -19.70 -26.02
CA ALA A 18 31.19 -18.53 -25.21
C ALA A 18 29.67 -18.37 -25.10
N TRP A 19 29.20 -17.89 -23.96
CA TRP A 19 27.79 -17.63 -23.71
C TRP A 19 27.58 -16.30 -22.99
N GLU A 20 26.41 -15.72 -23.21
CA GLU A 20 25.93 -14.51 -22.53
C GLU A 20 24.47 -14.73 -22.13
N HIS A 21 24.10 -14.22 -20.96
CA HIS A 21 22.76 -14.32 -20.40
C HIS A 21 22.41 -13.01 -19.68
N GLU A 22 21.24 -12.46 -19.99
CA GLU A 22 20.75 -11.25 -19.32
C GLU A 22 19.87 -11.64 -18.14
N ILE A 23 20.20 -11.09 -16.96
CA ILE A 23 19.52 -11.36 -15.71
C ILE A 23 18.81 -10.08 -15.28
N ARG A 24 17.48 -10.17 -15.11
CA ARG A 24 16.62 -9.05 -14.73
C ARG A 24 15.99 -9.32 -13.37
N ARG A 25 15.91 -8.29 -12.52
CA ARG A 25 15.14 -8.31 -11.28
C ARG A 25 14.26 -7.09 -11.21
N LEU A 26 13.01 -7.33 -10.85
CA LEU A 26 11.99 -6.31 -10.71
C LEU A 26 11.59 -6.20 -9.24
N SER A 27 11.46 -4.98 -8.74
CA SER A 27 10.92 -4.72 -7.41
C SER A 27 9.75 -3.76 -7.51
N LEU A 28 8.63 -4.14 -6.91
CA LEU A 28 7.44 -3.32 -6.71
C LEU A 28 7.31 -3.01 -5.23
N VAL A 29 7.16 -1.73 -4.89
CA VAL A 29 6.93 -1.26 -3.52
C VAL A 29 5.75 -0.30 -3.50
N SER A 30 4.96 -0.34 -2.42
CA SER A 30 3.83 0.56 -2.21
C SER A 30 3.85 1.17 -0.81
N ALA A 31 3.27 2.36 -0.69
CA ALA A 31 3.08 3.06 0.57
C ALA A 31 1.92 4.07 0.47
N THR A 32 1.43 4.54 1.61
CA THR A 32 0.36 5.54 1.66
C THR A 32 0.93 6.95 1.82
N ALA A 33 0.64 7.81 0.85
CA ALA A 33 0.85 9.26 0.98
C ALA A 33 -0.30 9.87 1.78
N VAL A 34 0.02 10.83 2.66
CA VAL A 34 -0.95 11.54 3.50
C VAL A 34 -0.76 13.04 3.32
N GLY A 35 -1.87 13.75 3.13
CA GLY A 35 -1.92 15.20 3.22
C GLY A 35 -2.90 15.61 4.31
N GLU A 36 -2.46 16.46 5.22
CA GLU A 36 -3.25 16.94 6.34
C GLU A 36 -3.27 18.46 6.37
N ALA A 37 -4.44 19.01 6.70
CA ALA A 37 -4.64 20.43 6.92
C ALA A 37 -5.41 20.61 8.21
N THR A 38 -4.90 21.50 9.06
CA THR A 38 -5.44 21.76 10.39
C THR A 38 -5.64 23.25 10.60
N VAL A 39 -6.74 23.63 11.23
CA VAL A 39 -6.96 24.98 11.78
C VAL A 39 -7.36 24.86 13.24
N ARG A 40 -6.85 25.77 14.07
CA ARG A 40 -7.24 25.93 15.47
C ARG A 40 -7.82 27.31 15.68
N GLU A 41 -8.92 27.36 16.41
CA GLU A 41 -9.68 28.56 16.66
C GLU A 41 -9.99 28.62 18.16
N ALA A 42 -9.44 29.62 18.85
CA ALA A 42 -9.82 29.89 20.23
C ALA A 42 -11.28 30.38 20.29
N LEU A 43 -11.99 29.96 21.33
CA LEU A 43 -13.28 30.54 21.65
C LEU A 43 -13.11 31.99 22.12
N ASP A 44 -14.14 32.80 21.84
CA ASP A 44 -14.16 34.21 22.24
C ASP A 44 -14.36 34.33 23.76
N ASP A 45 -13.57 35.21 24.41
CA ASP A 45 -13.66 35.51 25.85
C ASP A 45 -15.05 36.00 26.31
N SER A 46 -15.92 36.38 25.37
CA SER A 46 -17.33 36.71 25.63
C SER A 46 -18.18 35.51 26.04
N ILE A 47 -17.71 34.28 25.84
CA ILE A 47 -18.39 33.07 26.31
C ILE A 47 -18.04 32.87 27.80
N GLY A 48 -19.01 33.15 28.67
CA GLY A 48 -18.80 33.01 30.10
C GLY A 48 -18.53 31.57 30.53
N GLU A 49 -17.67 31.40 31.54
CA GLU A 49 -17.30 30.11 32.15
C GLU A 49 -18.50 29.18 32.43
N PRO A 50 -19.65 29.64 32.98
CA PRO A 50 -20.80 28.77 33.18
C PRO A 50 -21.36 28.13 31.89
N THR A 51 -21.23 28.84 30.75
CA THR A 51 -21.64 28.31 29.44
C THR A 51 -20.67 27.24 28.95
N LEU A 52 -19.37 27.42 29.17
CA LEU A 52 -18.35 26.44 28.81
C LEU A 52 -18.46 25.16 29.65
N GLU A 53 -18.78 25.30 30.94
CA GLU A 53 -19.10 24.15 31.81
C GLU A 53 -20.34 23.40 31.33
N ALA A 54 -21.41 24.13 30.98
CA ALA A 54 -22.63 23.53 30.43
C ALA A 54 -22.38 22.85 29.07
N LEU A 55 -21.47 23.39 28.25
CA LEU A 55 -21.11 22.84 26.94
C LEU A 55 -20.56 21.43 27.05
N VAL A 56 -19.69 21.14 28.03
CA VAL A 56 -19.19 19.77 28.28
C VAL A 56 -20.36 18.80 28.43
N GLY A 57 -21.33 19.14 29.27
CA GLY A 57 -22.52 18.31 29.45
C GLY A 57 -23.37 18.19 28.20
N VAL A 58 -23.46 19.23 27.36
CA VAL A 58 -24.17 19.17 26.06
C VAL A 58 -23.47 18.22 25.11
N LEU A 59 -22.15 18.35 24.94
CA LEU A 59 -21.37 17.51 24.02
C LEU A 59 -21.45 16.03 24.42
N GLU A 60 -21.45 15.71 25.73
CA GLU A 60 -21.62 14.33 26.22
C GLU A 60 -22.95 13.68 25.83
N ARG A 61 -24.01 14.48 25.61
CA ARG A 61 -25.35 13.98 25.24
C ARG A 61 -25.70 14.20 23.76
N THR A 62 -24.87 14.92 23.01
CA THR A 62 -25.12 15.18 21.59
C THR A 62 -24.57 14.02 20.75
N GLU A 63 -25.44 13.44 19.91
CA GLU A 63 -25.06 12.35 19.02
C GLU A 63 -23.90 12.76 18.10
N GLY A 64 -22.93 11.85 17.93
CA GLY A 64 -21.75 12.03 17.09
C GLY A 64 -20.57 12.70 17.77
N TRP A 65 -20.76 13.34 18.93
CA TRP A 65 -19.65 13.77 19.79
C TRP A 65 -19.22 12.63 20.70
N GLU A 66 -17.93 12.35 20.70
CA GLU A 66 -17.31 11.33 21.53
C GLU A 66 -16.27 11.98 22.44
N ARG A 67 -16.24 11.56 23.70
CA ARG A 67 -15.22 12.02 24.64
C ARG A 67 -13.90 11.30 24.38
N ASP A 68 -12.84 12.07 24.15
CA ASP A 68 -11.47 11.61 23.91
C ASP A 68 -10.54 12.28 24.93
N GLY A 69 -10.41 11.66 26.11
CA GLY A 69 -9.70 12.25 27.25
C GLY A 69 -10.37 13.54 27.74
N ASP A 70 -9.63 14.65 27.68
CA ASP A 70 -10.05 16.00 28.06
C ASP A 70 -10.57 16.82 26.86
N ALA A 71 -10.84 16.14 25.75
CA ALA A 71 -11.40 16.74 24.55
C ALA A 71 -12.68 16.02 24.10
N PHE A 72 -13.44 16.69 23.25
CA PHE A 72 -14.60 16.13 22.56
C PHE A 72 -14.34 16.09 21.07
N ARG A 73 -14.55 14.94 20.44
CA ARG A 73 -14.28 14.72 19.03
C ARG A 73 -15.57 14.42 18.27
N TYR A 74 -15.70 14.99 17.07
CA TYR A 74 -16.78 14.71 16.15
C TYR A 74 -16.23 14.35 14.77
N ALA A 75 -16.68 13.23 14.21
CA ALA A 75 -16.23 12.74 12.92
C ALA A 75 -16.85 13.53 11.75
N LEU A 76 -16.02 13.89 10.77
CA LEU A 76 -16.44 14.52 9.52
C LEU A 76 -16.12 13.59 8.34
N PRO A 77 -16.77 13.74 7.17
CA PRO A 77 -16.53 12.86 6.02
C PRO A 77 -15.06 12.76 5.59
N ASP A 78 -14.33 13.88 5.61
CA ASP A 78 -12.92 13.98 5.21
C ASP A 78 -11.98 14.32 6.39
N GLY A 79 -12.43 14.13 7.64
CA GLY A 79 -11.71 14.68 8.78
C GLY A 79 -12.39 14.50 10.14
N HIS A 80 -12.06 15.39 11.07
CA HIS A 80 -12.73 15.49 12.36
C HIS A 80 -12.60 16.90 12.92
N VAL A 81 -13.46 17.22 13.89
CA VAL A 81 -13.31 18.39 14.75
C VAL A 81 -13.11 17.93 16.19
N THR A 82 -12.25 18.62 16.91
CA THR A 82 -11.94 18.37 18.31
C THR A 82 -12.12 19.67 19.08
N TYR A 83 -12.90 19.63 20.16
CA TYR A 83 -12.98 20.71 21.13
C TYR A 83 -12.09 20.37 22.32
N HIS A 84 -11.06 21.17 22.54
CA HIS A 84 -10.12 21.04 23.66
C HIS A 84 -10.66 21.84 24.85
N VAL A 85 -11.06 21.17 25.92
CA VAL A 85 -11.77 21.80 27.04
C VAL A 85 -10.86 22.73 27.84
N GLU A 86 -9.61 22.30 28.07
CA GLU A 86 -8.61 23.07 28.84
C GLU A 86 -8.22 24.37 28.12
N ASP A 87 -7.91 24.26 26.82
CA ASP A 87 -7.45 25.40 26.01
C ASP A 87 -8.60 26.24 25.46
N GLN A 88 -9.84 25.76 25.57
CA GLN A 88 -11.04 26.37 24.96
C GLN A 88 -10.85 26.60 23.45
N GLU A 89 -10.24 25.63 22.77
CA GLU A 89 -9.94 25.70 21.34
C GLU A 89 -10.75 24.67 20.53
N LEU A 90 -11.20 25.09 19.35
CA LEU A 90 -11.74 24.21 18.33
C LEU A 90 -10.66 23.89 17.30
N GLU A 91 -10.27 22.63 17.20
CA GLU A 91 -9.33 22.11 16.21
C GLU A 91 -10.09 21.37 15.11
N ILE A 92 -9.90 21.77 13.86
CA ILE A 92 -10.54 21.14 12.70
C ILE A 92 -9.45 20.56 11.81
N VAL A 93 -9.50 19.25 11.60
CA VAL A 93 -8.49 18.49 10.84
C VAL A 93 -9.15 17.84 9.64
N VAL A 94 -8.60 18.10 8.44
CA VAL A 94 -8.91 17.38 7.21
C VAL A 94 -7.72 16.53 6.85
N ARG A 95 -7.92 15.22 6.67
CA ARG A 95 -6.87 14.26 6.36
C ARG A 95 -7.24 13.43 5.13
N LEU A 96 -6.42 13.55 4.09
CA LEU A 96 -6.58 12.80 2.85
C LEU A 96 -5.43 11.81 2.70
N SER A 97 -5.73 10.63 2.17
CA SER A 97 -4.72 9.60 1.92
C SER A 97 -4.87 9.01 0.52
N ALA A 98 -3.76 8.53 -0.04
CA ALA A 98 -3.74 7.80 -1.29
C ALA A 98 -2.59 6.80 -1.32
N GLU A 99 -2.84 5.62 -1.88
CA GLU A 99 -1.78 4.65 -2.17
C GLU A 99 -0.90 5.13 -3.33
N VAL A 100 0.40 4.90 -3.20
CA VAL A 100 1.42 5.22 -4.18
C VAL A 100 2.29 3.99 -4.37
N GLU A 101 2.49 3.62 -5.63
CA GLU A 101 3.34 2.50 -6.02
C GLU A 101 4.54 3.01 -6.81
N ALA A 102 5.65 2.28 -6.70
CA ALA A 102 6.83 2.47 -7.52
C ALA A 102 7.44 1.13 -7.89
N GLU A 103 7.89 1.06 -9.13
CA GLU A 103 8.49 -0.11 -9.74
C GLU A 103 9.85 0.27 -10.30
N ALA A 104 10.85 -0.58 -10.07
CA ALA A 104 12.16 -0.43 -10.67
C ALA A 104 12.76 -1.78 -11.05
N GLU A 105 13.57 -1.73 -12.10
CA GLU A 105 14.29 -2.88 -12.64
C GLU A 105 15.81 -2.70 -12.45
N ALA A 106 16.48 -3.80 -12.14
CA ALA A 106 17.93 -3.93 -12.22
C ALA A 106 18.28 -5.04 -13.22
N VAL A 107 19.30 -4.79 -14.05
CA VAL A 107 19.71 -5.67 -15.14
C VAL A 107 21.22 -5.86 -15.08
N ALA A 108 21.67 -7.10 -15.23
CA ALA A 108 23.07 -7.43 -15.48
C ALA A 108 23.20 -8.44 -16.61
N THR A 109 24.33 -8.39 -17.30
CA THR A 109 24.72 -9.41 -18.28
C THR A 109 25.80 -10.28 -17.66
N ALA A 110 25.52 -11.57 -17.53
CA ALA A 110 26.52 -12.57 -17.17
C ALA A 110 27.01 -13.28 -18.43
N GLY A 111 28.26 -13.72 -18.42
CA GLY A 111 28.82 -14.47 -19.53
C GLY A 111 29.99 -15.33 -19.08
N GLY A 112 30.32 -16.30 -19.92
CA GLY A 112 31.38 -17.25 -19.62
C GLY A 112 31.80 -18.04 -20.85
N ARG A 113 32.73 -18.97 -20.65
CA ARG A 113 33.17 -19.90 -21.68
C ARG A 113 33.16 -21.31 -21.12
N ILE A 114 32.48 -22.22 -21.82
CA ILE A 114 32.51 -23.65 -21.50
C ILE A 114 33.58 -24.27 -22.37
N SER A 115 34.55 -24.96 -21.75
CA SER A 115 35.58 -25.74 -22.45
C SER A 115 35.66 -27.13 -21.82
N GLU A 116 34.93 -28.09 -22.38
CA GLU A 116 34.90 -29.47 -21.88
C GLU A 116 34.69 -30.50 -23.00
N THR A 117 34.82 -31.78 -22.67
CA THR A 117 34.54 -32.88 -23.60
C THR A 117 33.27 -33.60 -23.15
N LEU A 118 32.26 -33.62 -24.01
CA LEU A 118 31.03 -34.38 -23.79
C LEU A 118 31.15 -35.75 -24.46
N THR A 119 30.97 -36.80 -23.67
CA THR A 119 30.93 -38.18 -24.16
C THR A 119 29.58 -38.79 -23.80
N VAL A 120 28.89 -39.34 -24.80
CA VAL A 120 27.59 -40.01 -24.63
C VAL A 120 27.55 -41.28 -25.44
N THR A 121 26.68 -42.20 -25.06
CA THR A 121 26.47 -43.46 -25.77
C THR A 121 25.02 -43.54 -26.22
N GLY A 122 24.80 -43.54 -27.53
CA GLY A 122 23.49 -43.77 -28.13
C GLY A 122 23.25 -45.25 -28.40
N GLN A 123 21.99 -45.66 -28.37
CA GLN A 123 21.60 -47.06 -28.50
C GLN A 123 20.56 -47.27 -29.61
N GLY A 124 20.73 -48.36 -30.36
CA GLY A 124 19.79 -48.84 -31.37
C GLY A 124 19.56 -50.34 -31.21
N THR A 125 18.39 -50.82 -31.64
CA THR A 125 18.01 -52.23 -31.47
C THR A 125 17.54 -52.81 -32.80
N TYR A 126 17.98 -54.03 -33.13
CA TYR A 126 17.50 -54.82 -34.26
C TYR A 126 17.17 -56.26 -33.83
N TYR A 127 16.54 -57.04 -34.70
CA TYR A 127 16.23 -58.45 -34.44
C TYR A 127 16.88 -59.35 -35.49
N ASP A 128 17.51 -60.45 -35.06
CA ASP A 128 18.24 -61.39 -35.95
C ASP A 128 17.35 -62.06 -37.00
N ASP A 129 16.03 -62.11 -36.78
CA ASP A 129 15.05 -62.72 -37.68
C ASP A 129 14.42 -61.71 -38.65
N GLY A 130 14.92 -60.47 -38.71
CA GLY A 130 14.41 -59.44 -39.60
C GLY A 130 13.04 -58.90 -39.20
N TRP A 131 12.62 -59.10 -37.94
CA TRP A 131 11.33 -58.63 -37.45
C TRP A 131 11.18 -57.11 -37.62
N GLY A 132 10.15 -56.70 -38.36
CA GLY A 132 9.83 -55.29 -38.60
C GLY A 132 10.69 -54.60 -39.67
N ASP A 133 11.42 -55.36 -40.50
CA ASP A 133 12.35 -54.84 -41.52
C ASP A 133 13.47 -53.95 -40.95
N ILE A 134 13.74 -54.04 -39.65
CA ILE A 134 14.80 -53.26 -38.98
C ILE A 134 16.10 -54.06 -39.05
N THR A 135 17.05 -53.55 -39.82
CA THR A 135 18.37 -54.16 -39.98
C THR A 135 19.37 -53.67 -38.92
N GLU A 136 20.52 -54.34 -38.83
CA GLU A 136 21.65 -53.85 -38.03
C GLU A 136 22.09 -52.44 -38.47
N ASP A 137 22.04 -52.14 -39.76
CA ASP A 137 22.32 -50.80 -40.31
C ASP A 137 21.29 -49.76 -39.83
N ASP A 138 20.01 -50.13 -39.75
CA ASP A 138 18.97 -49.28 -39.16
C ASP A 138 19.23 -49.02 -37.68
N ALA A 139 19.61 -50.05 -36.92
CA ALA A 139 19.97 -49.91 -35.51
C ALA A 139 21.23 -49.05 -35.32
N ALA A 140 22.23 -49.16 -36.20
CA ALA A 140 23.42 -48.31 -36.16
C ALA A 140 23.08 -46.84 -36.46
N ARG A 141 22.23 -46.57 -37.47
CA ARG A 141 21.72 -45.22 -37.76
C ARG A 141 20.92 -44.65 -36.58
N ALA A 142 20.07 -45.47 -35.97
CA ALA A 142 19.31 -45.08 -34.78
C ALA A 142 20.22 -44.76 -33.59
N ALA A 143 21.22 -45.61 -33.31
CA ALA A 143 22.21 -45.39 -32.26
C ALA A 143 23.02 -44.10 -32.48
N GLN A 144 23.38 -43.79 -33.73
CA GLN A 144 24.08 -42.54 -34.07
C GLN A 144 23.18 -41.31 -33.89
N ALA A 145 21.93 -41.37 -34.35
CA ALA A 145 20.97 -40.29 -34.16
C ALA A 145 20.67 -40.05 -32.67
N ASP A 146 20.57 -41.12 -31.89
CA ASP A 146 20.40 -41.05 -30.43
C ASP A 146 21.62 -40.42 -29.74
N ALA A 147 22.84 -40.84 -30.11
CA ALA A 147 24.07 -40.24 -29.59
C ALA A 147 24.15 -38.73 -29.91
N GLN A 148 23.76 -38.31 -31.12
CA GLN A 148 23.72 -36.90 -31.50
C GLN A 148 22.69 -36.11 -30.67
N ARG A 149 21.50 -36.68 -30.49
CA ARG A 149 20.44 -36.10 -29.64
C ARG A 149 20.91 -35.93 -28.19
N LEU A 150 21.62 -36.92 -27.65
CA LEU A 150 22.20 -36.89 -26.30
C LEU A 150 23.32 -35.84 -26.19
N LEU A 151 24.20 -35.72 -27.19
CA LEU A 151 25.23 -34.67 -27.21
C LEU A 151 24.62 -33.25 -27.20
N ASP A 152 23.55 -33.04 -27.97
CA ASP A 152 22.86 -31.75 -28.02
C ASP A 152 22.03 -31.48 -26.75
N GLY A 153 21.50 -32.54 -26.13
CA GLY A 153 20.92 -32.48 -24.78
C GLY A 153 21.94 -32.04 -23.74
N GLY A 154 23.07 -32.75 -23.65
CA GLY A 154 24.15 -32.43 -22.71
C GLY A 154 24.70 -31.01 -22.90
N ARG A 155 24.89 -30.56 -24.15
CA ARG A 155 25.27 -29.16 -24.42
C ARG A 155 24.27 -28.15 -23.84
N ARG A 156 22.96 -28.36 -24.06
CA ARG A 156 21.92 -27.47 -23.52
C ARG A 156 21.89 -27.47 -22.00
N GLU A 157 21.96 -28.65 -21.39
CA GLU A 157 21.99 -28.79 -19.93
C GLU A 157 23.17 -28.05 -19.31
N ARG A 158 24.34 -28.10 -19.97
CA ARG A 158 25.54 -27.39 -19.52
C ARG A 158 25.40 -25.88 -19.60
N LEU A 159 24.94 -25.35 -20.73
CA LEU A 159 24.66 -23.92 -20.87
C LEU A 159 23.62 -23.45 -19.85
N GLN A 160 22.57 -24.23 -19.61
CA GLN A 160 21.55 -23.92 -18.60
C GLN A 160 22.12 -23.95 -17.18
N ALA A 161 22.99 -24.90 -16.85
CA ALA A 161 23.62 -24.99 -15.54
C ALA A 161 24.52 -23.77 -15.25
N GLU A 162 25.31 -23.34 -16.24
CA GLU A 162 26.14 -22.13 -16.16
C GLU A 162 25.29 -20.87 -16.01
N ALA A 163 24.25 -20.71 -16.82
CA ALA A 163 23.32 -19.59 -16.72
C ALA A 163 22.63 -19.54 -15.35
N ALA A 164 22.18 -20.68 -14.83
CA ALA A 164 21.57 -20.77 -13.51
C ALA A 164 22.57 -20.49 -12.37
N ALA A 165 23.85 -20.82 -12.54
CA ALA A 165 24.89 -20.49 -11.57
C ALA A 165 25.14 -18.98 -11.53
N ALA A 166 25.25 -18.34 -12.69
CA ALA A 166 25.38 -16.90 -12.78
C ALA A 166 24.14 -16.15 -12.26
N GLU A 167 22.93 -16.68 -12.52
CA GLU A 167 21.71 -16.14 -11.92
C GLU A 167 21.79 -16.12 -10.39
N ARG A 168 22.22 -17.22 -9.76
CA ARG A 168 22.36 -17.29 -8.29
C ARG A 168 23.42 -16.33 -7.74
N GLU A 169 24.49 -16.10 -8.49
CA GLU A 169 25.55 -15.16 -8.11
C GLU A 169 25.04 -13.72 -8.10
N HIS A 170 24.30 -13.32 -9.16
CA HIS A 170 23.79 -11.96 -9.31
C HIS A 170 22.46 -11.70 -8.57
N ASP A 171 21.73 -12.75 -8.18
CA ASP A 171 20.37 -12.68 -7.64
C ASP A 171 20.23 -11.67 -6.49
N ARG A 172 21.10 -11.78 -5.48
CA ARG A 172 21.04 -10.93 -4.29
C ARG A 172 21.35 -9.47 -4.62
N ALA A 173 22.37 -9.23 -5.45
CA ALA A 173 22.80 -7.88 -5.80
C ALA A 173 21.74 -7.16 -6.65
N LEU A 174 21.22 -7.82 -7.69
CA LEU A 174 20.18 -7.25 -8.54
C LEU A 174 18.86 -7.05 -7.80
N THR A 175 18.48 -7.96 -6.90
CA THR A 175 17.27 -7.80 -6.08
C THR A 175 17.41 -6.62 -5.12
N ALA A 176 18.58 -6.46 -4.48
CA ALA A 176 18.86 -5.31 -3.61
C ALA A 176 18.83 -4.00 -4.41
N GLU A 177 19.48 -3.95 -5.57
CA GLU A 177 19.51 -2.78 -6.43
C GLU A 177 18.13 -2.38 -6.95
N ALA A 178 17.34 -3.34 -7.45
CA ALA A 178 15.96 -3.09 -7.88
C ALA A 178 15.12 -2.56 -6.71
N GLY A 179 15.29 -3.12 -5.51
CA GLY A 179 14.61 -2.67 -4.29
C GLY A 179 14.99 -1.24 -3.87
N GLU A 180 16.28 -0.90 -3.89
CA GLU A 180 16.76 0.45 -3.57
C GLU A 180 16.26 1.49 -4.58
N ARG A 181 16.32 1.18 -5.88
CA ARG A 181 15.79 2.04 -6.94
C ARG A 181 14.28 2.25 -6.79
N ALA A 182 13.53 1.18 -6.52
CA ALA A 182 12.08 1.24 -6.34
C ALA A 182 11.70 2.09 -5.11
N ARG A 183 12.44 1.97 -4.00
CA ARG A 183 12.26 2.82 -2.80
C ARG A 183 12.58 4.28 -3.05
N ALA A 184 13.69 4.58 -3.73
CA ALA A 184 14.05 5.96 -4.06
C ALA A 184 12.98 6.63 -4.95
N LEU A 185 12.42 5.88 -5.92
CA LEU A 185 11.30 6.34 -6.73
C LEU A 185 10.02 6.52 -5.91
N LEU A 186 9.74 5.59 -4.99
CA LEU A 186 8.60 5.69 -4.07
C LEU A 186 8.69 6.94 -3.22
N ASP A 187 9.84 7.23 -2.62
CA ASP A 187 10.05 8.39 -1.75
C ASP A 187 9.83 9.73 -2.47
N GLU A 188 10.27 9.84 -3.73
CA GLU A 188 9.99 10.99 -4.57
C GLU A 188 8.48 11.12 -4.87
N ARG A 189 7.83 10.02 -5.28
CA ARG A 189 6.39 10.01 -5.57
C ARG A 189 5.55 10.29 -4.32
N LEU A 190 5.94 9.78 -3.16
CA LEU A 190 5.30 10.02 -1.87
C LEU A 190 5.35 11.50 -1.50
N ARG A 191 6.51 12.16 -1.65
CA ARG A 191 6.64 13.60 -1.40
C ARG A 191 5.73 14.41 -2.31
N GLN A 192 5.79 14.17 -3.62
CA GLN A 192 4.94 14.88 -4.59
C GLN A 192 3.44 14.64 -4.34
N ARG A 193 3.06 13.41 -3.98
CA ARG A 193 1.67 13.07 -3.71
C ARG A 193 1.18 13.69 -2.40
N SER A 194 1.99 13.66 -1.35
CA SER A 194 1.65 14.23 -0.05
C SER A 194 1.43 15.74 -0.13
N GLU A 195 2.27 16.47 -0.88
CA GLU A 195 2.08 17.92 -1.10
C GLU A 195 0.79 18.24 -1.87
N ARG A 196 0.45 17.44 -2.89
CA ARG A 196 -0.83 17.57 -3.61
C ARG A 196 -2.02 17.30 -2.69
N LEU A 197 -1.93 16.24 -1.87
CA LEU A 197 -2.98 15.90 -0.90
C LEU A 197 -3.11 17.00 0.17
N ARG A 198 -2.01 17.61 0.60
CA ARG A 198 -2.02 18.73 1.56
C ARG A 198 -2.72 19.96 0.98
N THR A 199 -2.41 20.30 -0.26
CA THR A 199 -3.07 21.42 -0.96
C THR A 199 -4.57 21.16 -1.11
N GLU A 200 -4.95 19.93 -1.45
CA GLU A 200 -6.35 19.53 -1.53
C GLU A 200 -7.05 19.52 -0.17
N ALA A 201 -6.37 19.06 0.89
CA ALA A 201 -6.88 19.10 2.26
C ALA A 201 -7.14 20.55 2.71
N LEU A 202 -6.23 21.49 2.40
CA LEU A 202 -6.42 22.93 2.67
C LEU A 202 -7.65 23.48 1.92
N ARG A 203 -7.86 23.08 0.67
CA ARG A 203 -9.03 23.49 -0.11
C ARG A 203 -10.33 23.01 0.54
N ARG A 204 -10.34 21.76 1.01
CA ARG A 204 -11.50 21.14 1.67
C ARG A 204 -11.71 21.62 3.10
N LEU A 205 -10.67 22.14 3.75
CA LEU A 205 -10.73 22.65 5.13
C LEU A 205 -11.79 23.74 5.30
N SER A 206 -12.02 24.58 4.29
CA SER A 206 -13.07 25.60 4.35
C SER A 206 -14.49 24.99 4.45
N ALA A 207 -14.80 24.01 3.61
CA ALA A 207 -16.10 23.33 3.61
C ALA A 207 -16.29 22.48 4.87
N ALA A 208 -15.27 21.71 5.27
CA ALA A 208 -15.27 20.98 6.53
C ALA A 208 -15.42 21.93 7.73
N GLY A 209 -14.78 23.10 7.65
CA GLY A 209 -14.84 24.14 8.67
C GLY A 209 -16.22 24.75 8.85
N ILE A 210 -17.02 24.88 7.79
CA ILE A 210 -18.42 25.35 7.90
C ILE A 210 -19.26 24.30 8.64
N LEU A 211 -19.13 23.02 8.26
CA LEU A 211 -19.88 21.93 8.91
C LEU A 211 -19.48 21.81 10.39
N ALA A 212 -18.18 21.75 10.66
CA ALA A 212 -17.63 21.66 12.01
C ALA A 212 -18.13 22.80 12.91
N ARG A 213 -18.04 24.04 12.45
CA ARG A 213 -18.53 25.21 13.19
C ARG A 213 -20.03 25.16 13.38
N THR A 214 -20.80 24.79 12.36
CA THR A 214 -22.26 24.70 12.50
C THR A 214 -22.64 23.69 13.57
N THR A 215 -22.06 22.49 13.54
CA THR A 215 -22.29 21.44 14.53
C THR A 215 -21.87 21.88 15.93
N PHE A 216 -20.70 22.51 16.07
CA PHE A 216 -20.21 22.99 17.35
C PHE A 216 -21.07 24.14 17.91
N TYR A 217 -21.41 25.14 17.09
CA TYR A 217 -22.19 26.29 17.51
C TYR A 217 -23.64 25.93 17.86
N GLN A 218 -24.20 24.86 17.29
CA GLN A 218 -25.47 24.30 17.76
C GLN A 218 -25.38 23.78 19.19
N ALA A 219 -24.32 23.05 19.53
CA ALA A 219 -24.08 22.60 20.90
C ALA A 219 -23.82 23.78 21.85
N LEU A 220 -23.04 24.78 21.42
CA LEU A 220 -22.80 26.00 22.19
C LEU A 220 -24.08 26.80 22.44
N ALA A 221 -24.94 26.95 21.44
CA ALA A 221 -26.21 27.64 21.59
C ALA A 221 -27.13 26.92 22.60
N GLN A 222 -27.12 25.59 22.59
CA GLN A 222 -27.84 24.80 23.59
C GLN A 222 -27.24 24.95 24.99
N ALA A 223 -25.91 25.00 25.12
CA ALA A 223 -25.24 25.25 26.39
C ALA A 223 -25.58 26.63 26.97
N LEU A 224 -25.57 27.66 26.11
CA LEU A 224 -25.93 29.03 26.48
C LEU A 224 -27.39 29.10 26.95
N ARG A 225 -28.29 28.42 26.22
CA ARG A 225 -29.70 28.28 26.60
C ARG A 225 -29.86 27.67 27.99
N ASP A 226 -29.21 26.52 28.21
CA ASP A 226 -29.33 25.78 29.48
C ASP A 226 -28.79 26.62 30.64
N THR A 227 -27.69 27.36 30.41
CA THR A 227 -27.08 28.28 31.38
C THR A 227 -27.99 29.45 31.73
N LEU A 228 -28.58 30.13 30.73
CA LEU A 228 -29.49 31.26 30.96
C LEU A 228 -30.77 30.83 31.68
N VAL A 229 -31.31 29.66 31.34
CA VAL A 229 -32.47 29.09 32.05
C VAL A 229 -32.12 28.72 33.48
N ALA A 230 -30.94 28.13 33.72
CA ALA A 230 -30.47 27.82 35.07
C ALA A 230 -30.29 29.10 35.91
N TYR A 231 -29.69 30.14 35.33
CA TYR A 231 -29.53 31.45 35.97
C TYR A 231 -30.88 32.09 36.33
N ALA A 232 -31.85 32.11 35.40
CA ALA A 232 -33.17 32.64 35.65
C ALA A 232 -33.88 31.90 36.80
N ARG A 233 -33.80 30.56 36.82
CA ARG A 233 -34.37 29.73 37.90
C ARG A 233 -33.70 29.98 39.25
N ALA A 234 -32.37 30.08 39.28
CA ALA A 234 -31.62 30.33 40.51
C ALA A 234 -31.97 31.69 41.14
N ASN A 235 -32.34 32.68 40.33
CA ASN A 235 -32.71 34.02 40.77
C ASN A 235 -34.23 34.22 40.93
N ASN A 236 -35.02 33.14 40.98
CA ASN A 236 -36.48 33.18 41.11
C ASN A 236 -37.15 34.10 40.07
N ALA A 237 -36.64 34.09 38.83
CA ALA A 237 -37.18 34.92 37.77
C ALA A 237 -38.64 34.54 37.45
N GLU A 238 -39.48 35.53 37.22
CA GLU A 238 -40.88 35.36 36.84
C GLU A 238 -41.03 35.40 35.31
N GLY A 239 -42.11 34.83 34.80
CA GLY A 239 -42.46 34.94 33.38
C GLY A 239 -41.46 34.31 32.40
N LEU A 240 -40.68 33.29 32.81
CA LEU A 240 -39.72 32.62 31.94
C LEU A 240 -40.45 32.03 30.71
N THR A 241 -40.23 32.64 29.56
CA THR A 241 -40.70 32.16 28.26
C THR A 241 -39.51 31.86 27.38
N LEU A 242 -39.63 30.76 26.65
CA LEU A 242 -38.60 30.30 25.74
C LEU A 242 -39.26 29.93 24.41
N SER A 243 -38.82 30.58 23.34
CA SER A 243 -39.26 30.27 21.98
C SER A 243 -38.07 30.23 21.03
N GLU A 244 -38.20 29.41 20.00
CA GLU A 244 -37.19 29.25 18.96
C GLU A 244 -37.90 29.43 17.61
N SER A 245 -37.44 30.41 16.82
CA SER A 245 -38.00 30.73 15.50
C SER A 245 -36.88 31.17 14.58
N ASP A 246 -36.80 30.60 13.38
CA ASP A 246 -35.81 30.95 12.34
C ASP A 246 -34.34 30.95 12.82
N GLY A 247 -33.98 30.02 13.71
CA GLY A 247 -32.62 29.94 14.27
C GLY A 247 -32.30 31.01 15.33
N VAL A 248 -33.30 31.80 15.73
CA VAL A 248 -33.20 32.76 16.83
C VAL A 248 -33.82 32.15 18.08
N LEU A 249 -33.02 32.07 19.15
CA LEU A 249 -33.45 31.69 20.47
C LEU A 249 -33.91 32.93 21.24
N ASN A 250 -35.20 33.00 21.57
CA ASN A 250 -35.75 34.05 22.41
C ASN A 250 -35.95 33.51 23.83
N ILE A 251 -35.25 34.10 24.79
CA ILE A 251 -35.45 33.84 26.22
C ILE A 251 -35.85 35.15 26.87
N GLN A 252 -37.04 35.18 27.48
CA GLN A 252 -37.53 36.33 28.24
C GLN A 252 -37.84 35.88 29.66
N PHE A 253 -37.36 36.63 30.64
CA PHE A 253 -37.67 36.46 32.06
C PHE A 253 -37.53 37.81 32.78
N GLU A 254 -38.24 37.95 33.89
CA GLU A 254 -38.20 39.14 34.73
C GLU A 254 -37.45 38.83 36.03
N LEU A 255 -36.43 39.63 36.34
CA LEU A 255 -35.70 39.54 37.60
C LEU A 255 -36.33 40.49 38.61
N ARG A 256 -36.60 40.00 39.82
CA ARG A 256 -36.90 40.86 40.96
C ARG A 256 -35.59 41.52 41.41
N VAL A 257 -35.45 42.82 41.13
CA VAL A 257 -34.35 43.66 41.63
C VAL A 257 -34.60 44.05 43.08
#